data_AF-A0A654AKN4-F1
#
_entry.id   AF-A0A654AKN4-F1
#
_cell.length_a   1.000
_cell.length_b   1.000
_cell.length_c   1.000
_cell.angle_alpha   90.00
_cell.angle_beta   90.00
_cell.angle_gamma   90.00
#
_symmetry.space_group_name_H-M   'P 1'
#
loop_
_entity.id
_entity.type
_entity.pdbx_description
1 polymer ?
#
loop_
_entity_poly.entity_id
_entity_poly.type
_entity_poly.pdbx_seq_one_letter_code
_entity_poly.pdbx_strand_id
1 'polypeptide(L)'
;MSAVNAIYRKIRFPFKFINAALRYPAAQARVKSYSVMSIEETIDRLLSDPQLSLARYGDGELEMTYYKNIGFQPFDPRLSARLKALLQQGPQANPHCLLCLPDAFRTTRNMRNGSALFWFFHKSFYFKYYHSLLNKQYQYGNTSVTRPYHDYKTKQLSRTIFDKFKLLYKDRRVLIVEGSGTRLGLGNDLLAGAREVKRITTLNRNAFSIYDRLYAAVLSHAADFDLVLISLGPTATVLAYDLSQQGIRCIDSGHVDIEYEWMLASATDKIKVAGKNVNEAGVLLSEQSAVADAGYQLQVLQHVGELAEPPQMPLPHASRAQHNAA
;
A
#
# COMPACT_ATOMS: atom_id res chain seq x y z
N MET A 1 -21.51 7.30 -18.48
CA MET A 1 -22.26 7.10 -17.21
C MET A 1 -23.68 7.59 -17.43
N SER A 2 -24.70 6.74 -17.28
CA SER A 2 -26.10 7.11 -17.60
C SER A 2 -26.70 8.08 -16.56
N ALA A 3 -27.58 8.98 -17.01
CA ALA A 3 -28.27 9.96 -16.16
C ALA A 3 -29.04 9.32 -14.99
N VAL A 4 -29.55 8.11 -15.19
CA VAL A 4 -30.24 7.30 -14.16
C VAL A 4 -29.33 7.00 -12.97
N ASN A 5 -28.05 6.67 -13.21
CA ASN A 5 -27.08 6.41 -12.15
C ASN A 5 -26.73 7.68 -11.35
N ALA A 6 -26.76 8.86 -12.00
CA ALA A 6 -26.53 10.13 -11.32
C ALA A 6 -27.70 10.51 -10.39
N ILE A 7 -28.93 10.31 -10.84
CA ILE A 7 -30.16 10.54 -10.05
C ILE A 7 -30.21 9.57 -8.87
N TYR A 8 -29.97 8.28 -9.11
CA TYR A 8 -29.95 7.27 -8.04
C TYR A 8 -28.88 7.57 -6.98
N ARG A 9 -27.68 8.04 -7.38
CA ARG A 9 -26.65 8.49 -6.45
C ARG A 9 -27.09 9.69 -5.61
N LYS A 10 -27.73 10.70 -6.22
CA LYS A 10 -28.25 11.88 -5.52
C LYS A 10 -29.29 11.52 -4.47
N ILE A 11 -30.14 10.54 -4.73
CA ILE A 11 -31.17 10.07 -3.78
C ILE A 11 -30.55 9.20 -2.68
N ARG A 12 -29.66 8.26 -3.04
CA ARG A 12 -29.05 7.32 -2.08
C ARG A 12 -28.08 7.99 -1.10
N PHE A 13 -27.40 9.05 -1.53
CA PHE A 13 -26.36 9.68 -0.71
C PHE A 13 -26.90 10.27 0.61
N PRO A 14 -27.99 11.05 0.64
CA PRO A 14 -28.62 11.50 1.89
C PRO A 14 -28.93 10.36 2.86
N PHE A 15 -29.56 9.27 2.40
CA PHE A 15 -29.86 8.11 3.26
C PHE A 15 -28.59 7.43 3.80
N LYS A 16 -27.58 7.26 2.94
CA LYS A 16 -26.29 6.71 3.36
C LYS A 16 -25.63 7.62 4.40
N PHE A 17 -25.69 8.93 4.20
CA PHE A 17 -25.11 9.92 5.12
C PHE A 17 -25.82 9.90 6.47
N ILE A 18 -27.16 9.94 6.49
CA ILE A 18 -27.95 9.87 7.73
C ILE A 18 -27.63 8.57 8.50
N ASN A 19 -27.64 7.42 7.83
CA ASN A 19 -27.29 6.14 8.45
C ASN A 19 -25.86 6.15 9.02
N ALA A 20 -24.90 6.71 8.27
CA ALA A 20 -23.54 6.85 8.75
C ALA A 20 -23.45 7.80 9.96
N ALA A 21 -24.21 8.91 9.97
CA ALA A 21 -24.24 9.89 11.05
C ALA A 21 -24.82 9.32 12.33
N LEU A 22 -25.83 8.45 12.24
CA LEU A 22 -26.38 7.72 13.41
C LEU A 22 -25.35 6.75 14.02
N ARG A 23 -24.53 6.09 13.18
CA ARG A 23 -23.53 5.10 13.63
C ARG A 23 -22.22 5.73 14.08
N TYR A 24 -21.85 6.88 13.51
CA TYR A 24 -20.53 7.47 13.65
C TYR A 24 -20.14 7.76 15.10
N PRO A 25 -20.99 8.35 15.97
CA PRO A 25 -20.59 8.66 17.34
C PRO A 25 -20.12 7.43 18.11
N ALA A 26 -20.87 6.33 18.06
CA ALA A 26 -20.52 5.07 18.71
C ALA A 26 -19.26 4.44 18.10
N ALA A 27 -19.16 4.42 16.77
CA ALA A 27 -17.97 3.91 16.08
C ALA A 27 -16.72 4.74 16.44
N GLN A 28 -16.82 6.07 16.42
CA GLN A 28 -15.73 6.99 16.71
C GLN A 28 -15.27 6.91 18.17
N ALA A 29 -16.20 6.77 19.12
CA ALA A 29 -15.87 6.56 20.53
C ALA A 29 -15.06 5.27 20.73
N ARG A 30 -15.47 4.17 20.07
CA ARG A 30 -14.75 2.89 20.14
C ARG A 30 -13.41 2.93 19.41
N VAL A 31 -13.34 3.56 18.24
CA VAL A 31 -12.09 3.77 17.49
C VAL A 31 -11.05 4.53 18.32
N LYS A 32 -11.47 5.56 19.08
CA LYS A 32 -10.57 6.32 19.96
C LYS A 32 -10.05 5.53 21.17
N SER A 33 -10.59 4.35 21.45
CA SER A 33 -10.08 3.47 22.51
C SER A 33 -8.81 2.71 22.11
N TYR A 34 -8.38 2.80 20.85
CA TYR A 34 -7.13 2.21 20.36
C TYR A 34 -6.06 3.31 20.25
N SER A 35 -4.90 3.03 20.83
CA SER A 35 -3.76 3.95 20.81
C SER A 35 -3.04 3.87 19.46
N VAL A 36 -2.92 5.00 18.78
CA VAL A 36 -2.20 5.13 17.50
C VAL A 36 -1.25 6.31 17.61
N MET A 37 0.04 6.05 17.40
CA MET A 37 1.08 7.07 17.32
C MET A 37 0.73 8.12 16.26
N SER A 38 1.23 9.33 16.41
CA SER A 38 1.29 10.31 15.32
C SER A 38 2.21 9.83 14.20
N ILE A 39 2.12 10.49 13.04
CA ILE A 39 3.04 10.24 11.92
C ILE A 39 4.50 10.48 12.34
N GLU A 40 4.76 11.55 13.09
CA GLU A 40 6.08 11.92 13.60
C GLU A 40 6.63 10.89 14.58
N GLU A 41 5.86 10.53 15.60
CA GLU A 41 6.26 9.52 16.58
C GLU A 41 6.57 8.18 15.90
N THR A 42 5.81 7.80 14.86
CA THR A 42 6.05 6.55 14.12
C THR A 42 7.38 6.56 13.39
N ILE A 43 7.69 7.63 12.64
CA ILE A 43 8.96 7.71 11.91
C ILE A 43 10.15 7.88 12.87
N ASP A 44 9.99 8.59 13.98
CA ASP A 44 11.02 8.73 15.01
C ASP A 44 11.29 7.41 15.73
N ARG A 45 10.24 6.61 15.95
CA ARG A 45 10.39 5.25 16.49
C ARG A 45 11.16 4.35 15.53
N LEU A 46 10.92 4.44 14.22
CA LEU A 46 11.70 3.71 13.21
C LEU A 46 13.15 4.17 13.13
N LEU A 47 13.43 5.47 13.27
CA LEU A 47 14.80 5.99 13.26
C LEU A 47 15.59 5.58 14.52
N SER A 48 14.94 5.58 15.68
CA SER A 48 15.58 5.23 16.96
C SER A 48 15.82 3.74 17.14
N ASP A 49 15.08 2.87 16.45
CA ASP A 49 15.20 1.43 16.55
C ASP A 49 15.67 0.82 15.23
N PRO A 50 16.97 0.47 15.09
CA PRO A 50 17.52 -0.04 13.85
C PRO A 50 17.07 -1.47 13.51
N GLN A 51 16.38 -2.17 14.41
CA GLN A 51 15.83 -3.51 14.15
C GLN A 51 14.32 -3.49 13.90
N LEU A 52 13.65 -2.37 14.19
CA LEU A 52 12.21 -2.27 14.05
C LEU A 52 11.79 -2.25 12.58
N SER A 53 10.90 -3.18 12.27
CA SER A 53 10.17 -3.27 11.01
C SER A 53 8.80 -2.63 11.12
N LEU A 54 8.15 -2.38 9.98
CA LEU A 54 6.85 -1.72 9.88
C LEU A 54 5.91 -2.51 8.97
N ALA A 55 4.74 -2.89 9.48
CA ALA A 55 3.65 -3.45 8.69
C ALA A 55 2.39 -2.60 8.87
N ARG A 56 1.76 -2.17 7.76
CA ARG A 56 0.68 -1.19 7.82
C ARG A 56 -0.67 -1.79 7.45
N TYR A 57 -1.71 -1.35 8.17
CA TYR A 57 -3.10 -1.60 7.81
C TYR A 57 -3.75 -0.31 7.33
N GLY A 58 -4.09 -0.24 6.05
CA GLY A 58 -4.97 0.76 5.47
C GLY A 58 -6.44 0.34 5.51
N ASP A 59 -7.29 1.11 4.85
CA ASP A 59 -8.70 0.75 4.67
C ASP A 59 -8.84 -0.58 3.90
N GLY A 60 -7.99 -0.80 2.89
CA GLY A 60 -7.97 -2.03 2.10
C GLY A 60 -7.70 -3.28 2.94
N GLU A 61 -6.59 -3.29 3.68
CA GLU A 61 -6.21 -4.43 4.53
C GLU A 61 -7.27 -4.71 5.61
N LEU A 62 -7.77 -3.65 6.27
CA LEU A 62 -8.81 -3.77 7.29
C LEU A 62 -10.10 -4.38 6.73
N GLU A 63 -10.51 -3.97 5.53
CA GLU A 63 -11.71 -4.51 4.89
C GLU A 63 -11.51 -5.94 4.36
N MET A 64 -10.29 -6.30 3.96
CA MET A 64 -9.93 -7.66 3.55
C MET A 64 -9.96 -8.67 4.71
N THR A 65 -9.92 -8.22 5.96
CA THR A 65 -10.17 -9.11 7.12
C THR A 65 -11.60 -9.65 7.16
N TYR A 66 -12.55 -9.12 6.38
CA TYR A 66 -13.90 -9.67 6.33
C TYR A 66 -14.11 -10.45 5.03
N TYR A 67 -14.39 -9.74 3.94
CA TYR A 67 -14.50 -10.28 2.58
C TYR A 67 -14.60 -9.08 1.63
N LYS A 68 -13.47 -8.69 1.03
CA LYS A 68 -13.45 -7.57 0.08
C LYS A 68 -12.34 -7.73 -0.94
N ASN A 69 -12.66 -7.43 -2.20
CA ASN A 69 -11.67 -7.19 -3.25
C ASN A 69 -11.24 -5.72 -3.22
N ILE A 70 -9.95 -5.46 -3.34
CA ILE A 70 -9.43 -4.10 -3.57
C ILE A 70 -8.88 -4.00 -5.00
N GLY A 71 -8.70 -2.79 -5.51
CA GLY A 71 -8.51 -2.53 -6.95
C GLY A 71 -7.38 -3.33 -7.63
N PHE A 72 -6.33 -3.69 -6.89
CA PHE A 72 -5.16 -4.43 -7.38
C PHE A 72 -4.95 -5.79 -6.69
N GLN A 73 -5.79 -6.17 -5.72
CA GLN A 73 -5.67 -7.44 -5.01
C GLN A 73 -7.07 -8.06 -4.82
N PRO A 74 -7.37 -9.17 -5.50
CA PRO A 74 -8.60 -9.92 -5.22
C PRO A 74 -8.54 -10.51 -3.81
N PHE A 75 -9.72 -10.78 -3.26
CA PHE A 75 -9.88 -11.50 -2.02
C PHE A 75 -9.24 -12.88 -2.16
N ASP A 76 -8.35 -13.19 -1.23
CA ASP A 76 -7.78 -14.52 -1.04
C ASP A 76 -8.05 -14.90 0.43
N PRO A 77 -8.70 -16.04 0.71
CA PRO A 77 -9.00 -16.45 2.08
C PRO A 77 -7.73 -16.66 2.93
N ARG A 78 -6.61 -17.07 2.32
CA ARG A 78 -5.31 -17.21 2.99
C ARG A 78 -4.78 -15.84 3.40
N LEU A 79 -4.82 -14.85 2.50
CA LEU A 79 -4.44 -13.47 2.82
C LEU A 79 -5.32 -12.90 3.95
N SER A 80 -6.64 -13.07 3.84
CA SER A 80 -7.58 -12.62 4.87
C SER A 80 -7.28 -13.24 6.23
N ALA A 81 -7.00 -14.56 6.27
CA ALA A 81 -6.63 -15.27 7.49
C ALA A 81 -5.31 -14.75 8.07
N ARG A 82 -4.29 -14.51 7.24
CA ARG A 82 -3.02 -13.93 7.68
C ARG A 82 -3.23 -12.53 8.27
N LEU A 83 -3.94 -11.63 7.59
CA LEU A 83 -4.24 -10.28 8.09
C LEU A 83 -4.98 -10.29 9.44
N LYS A 84 -5.93 -11.23 9.64
CA LYS A 84 -6.59 -11.42 10.94
C LYS A 84 -5.60 -11.85 12.03
N ALA A 85 -4.81 -12.89 11.74
CA ALA A 85 -3.86 -13.45 12.69
C ALA A 85 -2.84 -12.40 13.16
N LEU A 86 -2.33 -11.59 12.23
CA LEU A 86 -1.38 -10.52 12.55
C LEU A 86 -1.99 -9.45 13.46
N LEU A 87 -3.24 -9.02 13.25
CA LEU A 87 -3.89 -8.06 14.16
C LEU A 87 -4.09 -8.62 15.57
N GLN A 88 -4.46 -9.90 15.68
CA GLN A 88 -4.78 -10.54 16.95
C GLN A 88 -3.55 -10.94 17.76
N GLN A 89 -2.54 -11.53 17.10
CA GLN A 89 -1.41 -12.18 17.74
C GLN A 89 -0.11 -11.42 17.52
N GLY A 90 0.01 -10.67 16.41
CA GLY A 90 1.21 -9.95 16.03
C GLY A 90 1.79 -9.03 17.10
N PRO A 91 0.97 -8.21 17.80
CA PRO A 91 1.41 -7.35 18.90
C PRO A 91 2.25 -8.02 19.99
N GLN A 92 2.00 -9.31 20.25
CA GLN A 92 2.69 -10.08 21.29
C GLN A 92 3.74 -11.02 20.70
N ALA A 93 3.47 -11.60 19.53
CA ALA A 93 4.28 -12.65 18.93
C ALA A 93 5.56 -12.13 18.24
N ASN A 94 5.60 -10.85 17.86
CA ASN A 94 6.75 -10.28 17.15
C ASN A 94 7.01 -8.83 17.58
N PRO A 95 7.87 -8.59 18.59
CA PRO A 95 8.20 -7.23 19.04
C PRO A 95 9.03 -6.44 18.04
N HIS A 96 9.60 -7.09 17.01
CA HIS A 96 10.43 -6.47 15.98
C HIS A 96 9.62 -5.92 14.79
N CYS A 97 8.29 -6.02 14.82
CA CYS A 97 7.41 -5.46 13.80
C CYS A 97 6.35 -4.55 14.42
N LEU A 98 6.43 -3.26 14.13
CA LEU A 98 5.39 -2.30 14.51
C LEU A 98 4.20 -2.44 13.56
N LEU A 99 3.05 -2.85 14.11
CA LEU A 99 1.79 -2.85 13.37
C LEU A 99 1.18 -1.45 13.39
N CYS A 100 0.74 -0.97 12.23
CA CYS A 100 0.17 0.36 12.10
C CYS A 100 -1.33 0.36 11.81
N LEU A 101 -2.02 1.37 12.35
CA LEU A 101 -3.41 1.69 12.02
C LEU A 101 -3.51 3.08 11.39
N PRO A 102 -4.59 3.38 10.64
CA PRO A 102 -4.76 4.67 9.99
C PRO A 102 -4.79 5.86 10.96
N ASP A 103 -4.18 6.99 10.59
CA ASP A 103 -4.19 8.23 11.40
C ASP A 103 -5.61 8.70 11.75
N ALA A 104 -6.59 8.33 10.91
CA ALA A 104 -7.99 8.60 11.17
C ALA A 104 -8.49 8.05 12.51
N PHE A 105 -7.86 7.00 13.06
CA PHE A 105 -8.19 6.46 14.38
C PHE A 105 -7.90 7.48 15.49
N ARG A 106 -6.81 8.23 15.32
CA ARG A 106 -6.42 9.34 16.18
C ARG A 106 -7.28 10.57 15.93
N THR A 107 -7.29 11.08 14.69
CA THR A 107 -8.04 12.29 14.33
C THR A 107 -8.26 12.42 12.83
N THR A 108 -9.33 13.10 12.43
CA THR A 108 -9.58 13.51 11.03
C THR A 108 -9.61 15.03 10.86
N ARG A 109 -9.30 15.81 11.90
CA ARG A 109 -9.45 17.28 11.90
C ARG A 109 -8.60 17.97 10.83
N ASN A 110 -7.35 17.51 10.68
CA ASN A 110 -6.40 18.06 9.70
C ASN A 110 -6.50 17.37 8.31
N MET A 111 -7.39 16.38 8.14
CA MET A 111 -7.60 15.77 6.83
C MET A 111 -8.45 16.68 5.94
N ARG A 112 -8.21 16.64 4.64
CA ARG A 112 -9.06 17.28 3.63
C ARG A 112 -10.48 16.71 3.70
N ASN A 113 -11.46 17.48 3.24
CA ASN A 113 -12.88 17.13 3.37
C ASN A 113 -13.20 15.76 2.74
N GLY A 114 -12.62 15.45 1.57
CA GLY A 114 -12.81 14.15 0.92
C GLY A 114 -12.29 12.98 1.76
N SER A 115 -11.06 13.10 2.28
CA SER A 115 -10.42 12.07 3.10
C SER A 115 -11.10 11.92 4.46
N ALA A 116 -11.51 13.04 5.09
CA ALA A 116 -12.28 13.04 6.33
C ALA A 116 -13.66 12.37 6.14
N LEU A 117 -14.36 12.68 5.04
CA LEU A 117 -15.65 12.07 4.70
C LEU A 117 -15.52 10.58 4.39
N PHE A 118 -14.43 10.18 3.72
CA PHE A 118 -14.12 8.77 3.50
C PHE A 118 -14.00 8.03 4.84
N TRP A 119 -13.18 8.53 5.76
CA TRP A 119 -12.99 7.90 7.07
C TRP A 119 -14.23 7.95 7.96
N PHE A 120 -15.07 8.98 7.82
CA PHE A 120 -16.39 9.02 8.43
C PHE A 120 -17.23 7.81 8.01
N PHE A 121 -17.35 7.56 6.70
CA PHE A 121 -18.08 6.40 6.20
C PHE A 121 -17.40 5.07 6.54
N HIS A 122 -16.07 5.00 6.44
CA HIS A 122 -15.35 3.77 6.73
C HIS A 122 -15.59 3.33 8.19
N LYS A 123 -15.42 4.23 9.15
CA LYS A 123 -15.67 3.93 10.57
C LYS A 123 -17.13 3.55 10.83
N SER A 124 -18.08 4.29 10.25
CA SER A 124 -19.52 4.02 10.47
C SER A 124 -19.98 2.67 9.95
N PHE A 125 -19.34 2.12 8.92
CA PHE A 125 -19.82 0.91 8.24
C PHE A 125 -18.92 -0.32 8.39
N TYR A 126 -17.60 -0.14 8.45
CA TYR A 126 -16.66 -1.25 8.39
C TYR A 126 -16.00 -1.58 9.73
N PHE A 127 -15.83 -0.59 10.61
CA PHE A 127 -15.17 -0.79 11.90
C PHE A 127 -15.77 -1.95 12.72
N LYS A 128 -17.10 -2.12 12.64
CA LYS A 128 -17.81 -3.21 13.33
C LYS A 128 -17.34 -4.62 12.94
N TYR A 129 -16.70 -4.81 11.78
CA TYR A 129 -16.28 -6.13 11.29
C TYR A 129 -14.90 -6.55 11.74
N TYR A 130 -14.03 -5.61 12.10
CA TYR A 130 -12.64 -5.90 12.46
C TYR A 130 -12.25 -5.44 13.87
N HIS A 131 -13.10 -4.69 14.57
CA HIS A 131 -12.73 -4.16 15.89
C HIS A 131 -12.36 -5.24 16.91
N SER A 132 -12.87 -6.47 16.77
CA SER A 132 -12.60 -7.58 17.69
C SER A 132 -11.23 -8.21 17.45
N LEU A 133 -10.58 -7.86 16.33
CA LEU A 133 -9.22 -8.29 16.00
C LEU A 133 -8.16 -7.36 16.62
N LEU A 134 -8.55 -6.15 17.01
CA LEU A 134 -7.64 -5.13 17.51
C LEU A 134 -7.38 -5.28 19.00
N ASN A 135 -6.15 -4.97 19.42
CA ASN A 135 -5.68 -5.03 20.79
C ASN A 135 -5.63 -3.62 21.40
N LYS A 136 -6.40 -3.37 22.46
CA LYS A 136 -6.47 -2.05 23.10
C LYS A 136 -5.23 -1.70 23.93
N GLN A 137 -4.47 -2.72 24.34
CA GLN A 137 -3.27 -2.59 25.15
C GLN A 137 -2.02 -2.34 24.28
N TYR A 138 -2.13 -2.52 22.97
CA TYR A 138 -1.04 -2.28 22.04
C TYR A 138 -1.04 -0.82 21.54
N GLN A 139 0.14 -0.21 21.50
CA GLN A 139 0.34 1.09 20.86
C GLN A 139 0.70 0.87 19.39
N TYR A 140 -0.26 1.11 18.50
CA TYR A 140 -0.05 0.97 17.06
C TYR A 140 0.77 2.14 16.50
N GLY A 141 1.57 1.86 15.48
CA GLY A 141 2.15 2.89 14.63
C GLY A 141 1.12 3.53 13.70
N ASN A 142 1.54 4.54 12.94
CA ASN A 142 0.65 5.28 12.05
C ASN A 142 0.81 4.84 10.59
N THR A 143 -0.26 4.29 9.99
CA THR A 143 -0.27 3.85 8.59
C THR A 143 -0.04 5.02 7.63
N SER A 144 -0.45 6.23 8.00
CA SER A 144 -0.27 7.43 7.18
C SER A 144 1.16 7.96 7.20
N VAL A 145 2.11 7.30 7.89
CA VAL A 145 3.53 7.66 7.81
C VAL A 145 4.04 7.62 6.37
N THR A 146 3.55 6.69 5.55
CA THR A 146 3.86 6.62 4.11
C THR A 146 2.96 7.50 3.25
N ARG A 147 2.05 8.27 3.86
CA ARG A 147 1.09 9.16 3.18
C ARG A 147 0.98 10.54 3.85
N PRO A 148 2.10 11.24 4.09
CA PRO A 148 2.09 12.44 4.93
C PRO A 148 1.65 13.72 4.21
N TYR A 149 1.33 13.67 2.90
CA TYR A 149 1.10 14.86 2.09
C TYR A 149 -0.37 15.03 1.68
N HIS A 150 -0.85 14.24 0.72
CA HIS A 150 -2.00 14.59 -0.11
C HIS A 150 -3.31 14.73 0.69
N ASP A 151 -3.56 13.82 1.61
CA ASP A 151 -4.80 13.74 2.39
C ASP A 151 -4.93 14.83 3.47
N TYR A 152 -3.88 15.62 3.72
CA TYR A 152 -3.84 16.65 4.77
C TYR A 152 -4.04 18.07 4.23
N LYS A 153 -4.66 18.94 5.04
CA LYS A 153 -4.86 20.38 4.75
C LYS A 153 -3.53 21.13 4.86
N THR A 154 -2.87 20.98 6.00
CA THR A 154 -1.56 21.55 6.33
C THR A 154 -0.47 20.63 5.80
N LYS A 155 0.46 21.17 5.01
CA LYS A 155 1.51 20.40 4.30
C LYS A 155 2.90 20.51 4.93
N GLN A 156 3.06 21.35 5.95
CA GLN A 156 4.35 21.66 6.58
C GLN A 156 5.05 20.39 7.08
N LEU A 157 4.28 19.45 7.64
CA LEU A 157 4.83 18.23 8.19
C LEU A 157 5.40 17.28 7.12
N SER A 158 4.89 17.31 5.89
CA SER A 158 5.25 16.30 4.88
C SER A 158 6.74 16.31 4.57
N ARG A 159 7.34 17.50 4.42
CA ARG A 159 8.77 17.64 4.12
C ARG A 159 9.61 17.03 5.24
N THR A 160 9.32 17.36 6.49
CA THR A 160 10.00 16.79 7.65
C THR A 160 9.91 15.25 7.67
N ILE A 161 8.76 14.68 7.33
CA ILE A 161 8.59 13.22 7.27
C ILE A 161 9.41 12.60 6.14
N PHE A 162 9.43 13.19 4.95
CA PHE A 162 10.26 12.69 3.86
C PHE A 162 11.75 12.85 4.12
N ASP A 163 12.18 13.93 4.76
CA ASP A 163 13.57 14.10 5.19
C ASP A 163 13.97 13.01 6.20
N LYS A 164 13.06 12.65 7.12
CA LYS A 164 13.25 11.50 8.04
C LYS A 164 13.27 10.15 7.32
N PHE A 165 12.48 9.95 6.26
CA PHE A 165 12.64 8.76 5.41
C PHE A 165 14.01 8.71 4.73
N LYS A 166 14.51 9.84 4.21
CA LYS A 166 15.86 9.91 3.63
C LYS A 166 16.93 9.52 4.66
N LEU A 167 16.74 9.85 5.93
CA LEU A 167 17.64 9.39 7.02
C LEU A 167 17.59 7.88 7.25
N LEU A 168 16.45 7.21 7.09
CA LEU A 168 16.36 5.74 7.17
C LEU A 168 17.19 5.06 6.09
N TYR A 169 17.30 5.68 4.92
CA TYR A 169 17.99 5.12 3.76
C TYR A 169 19.48 5.48 3.72
N LYS A 170 19.87 6.55 4.43
CA LYS A 170 21.20 7.14 4.36
C LYS A 170 22.30 6.11 4.66
N ASP A 171 23.25 5.99 3.73
CA ASP A 171 24.41 5.10 3.81
C ASP A 171 24.05 3.61 3.98
N ARG A 172 22.81 3.22 3.60
CA ARG A 172 22.32 1.83 3.65
C ARG A 172 22.30 1.19 2.27
N ARG A 173 22.52 -0.13 2.24
CA ARG A 173 22.13 -1.00 1.12
C ARG A 173 20.65 -1.30 1.26
N VAL A 174 19.85 -0.89 0.29
CA VAL A 174 18.40 -0.99 0.31
C VAL A 174 17.93 -1.98 -0.75
N LEU A 175 17.17 -2.99 -0.33
CA LEU A 175 16.44 -3.88 -1.23
C LEU A 175 15.00 -3.41 -1.35
N ILE A 176 14.53 -3.13 -2.55
CA ILE A 176 13.14 -2.76 -2.82
C ILE A 176 12.40 -3.97 -3.37
N VAL A 177 11.24 -4.27 -2.81
CA VAL A 177 10.34 -5.34 -3.24
C VAL A 177 9.03 -4.70 -3.70
N GLU A 178 8.80 -4.66 -5.00
CA GLU A 178 7.74 -3.83 -5.58
C GLU A 178 7.11 -4.44 -6.83
N GLY A 179 5.90 -3.96 -7.19
CA GLY A 179 5.33 -4.25 -8.50
C GLY A 179 6.15 -3.60 -9.62
N SER A 180 6.21 -4.22 -10.79
CA SER A 180 6.97 -3.76 -11.97
C SER A 180 6.66 -2.32 -12.41
N GLY A 181 5.45 -1.83 -12.11
CA GLY A 181 4.97 -0.49 -12.37
C GLY A 181 5.07 0.47 -11.18
N THR A 182 5.44 0.02 -9.98
CA THR A 182 5.61 0.90 -8.79
C THR A 182 6.80 1.84 -8.97
N ARG A 183 7.97 1.28 -9.27
CA ARG A 183 9.20 2.00 -9.63
C ARG A 183 9.58 3.08 -8.60
N LEU A 184 9.59 2.70 -7.32
CA LEU A 184 9.89 3.53 -6.16
C LEU A 184 11.23 4.26 -6.35
N GLY A 185 11.23 5.59 -6.27
CA GLY A 185 12.39 6.45 -6.39
C GLY A 185 12.87 6.72 -7.82
N LEU A 186 12.24 6.13 -8.85
CA LEU A 186 12.60 6.44 -10.24
C LEU A 186 12.25 7.89 -10.56
N GLY A 187 13.21 8.68 -11.03
CA GLY A 187 12.98 10.08 -11.43
C GLY A 187 12.88 11.09 -10.29
N ASN A 188 13.18 10.70 -9.05
CA ASN A 188 13.27 11.62 -7.90
C ASN A 188 14.44 11.26 -6.97
N ASP A 189 14.66 12.07 -5.94
CA ASP A 189 15.79 11.97 -5.01
C ASP A 189 15.42 11.34 -3.65
N LEU A 190 14.28 10.64 -3.53
CA LEU A 190 13.85 10.03 -2.27
C LEU A 190 14.88 9.03 -1.70
N LEU A 191 15.58 8.33 -2.60
CA LEU A 191 16.59 7.31 -2.26
C LEU A 191 18.03 7.77 -2.49
N ALA A 192 18.27 9.05 -2.82
CA ALA A 192 19.59 9.52 -3.26
C ALA A 192 20.72 9.34 -2.21
N GLY A 193 20.35 9.27 -0.93
CA GLY A 193 21.31 9.02 0.17
C GLY A 193 21.64 7.54 0.42
N ALA A 194 20.98 6.60 -0.27
CA ALA A 194 21.28 5.18 -0.12
C ALA A 194 22.65 4.84 -0.71
N ARG A 195 23.41 3.97 -0.03
CA ARG A 195 24.71 3.47 -0.51
C ARG A 195 24.54 2.59 -1.74
N GLU A 196 23.49 1.77 -1.74
CA GLU A 196 23.12 0.91 -2.85
C GLU A 196 21.61 0.73 -2.85
N VAL A 197 21.02 0.63 -4.04
CA VAL A 197 19.63 0.23 -4.22
C VAL A 197 19.60 -0.96 -5.15
N LYS A 198 18.94 -2.04 -4.73
CA LYS A 198 18.62 -3.20 -5.57
C LYS A 198 17.14 -3.52 -5.47
N ARG A 199 16.61 -4.28 -6.41
CA ARG A 199 15.18 -4.50 -6.57
C ARG A 199 14.86 -5.97 -6.85
N ILE A 200 13.82 -6.46 -6.18
CA ILE A 200 13.04 -7.61 -6.62
C ILE A 200 11.72 -7.05 -7.14
N THR A 201 11.46 -7.24 -8.42
CA THR A 201 10.20 -6.80 -9.03
C THR A 201 9.21 -7.96 -9.10
N THR A 202 7.92 -7.67 -9.10
CA THR A 202 6.87 -8.69 -9.20
C THR A 202 5.62 -8.11 -9.87
N LEU A 203 4.50 -8.82 -9.77
CA LEU A 203 3.22 -8.45 -10.35
C LEU A 203 2.68 -7.13 -9.77
N ASN A 204 2.12 -6.27 -10.63
CA ASN A 204 1.37 -5.07 -10.26
C ASN A 204 0.02 -5.37 -9.62
N ARG A 205 -0.54 -6.55 -9.91
CA ARG A 205 -1.80 -7.04 -9.35
C ARG A 205 -1.65 -8.44 -8.79
N ASN A 206 -2.41 -8.73 -7.75
CA ASN A 206 -2.52 -10.05 -7.15
C ASN A 206 -1.17 -10.66 -6.76
N ALA A 207 -0.23 -9.84 -6.27
CA ALA A 207 1.10 -10.29 -5.86
C ALA A 207 1.05 -11.38 -4.78
N PHE A 208 -0.01 -11.41 -3.97
CA PHE A 208 -0.20 -12.46 -2.97
C PHE A 208 -0.38 -13.87 -3.58
N SER A 209 -0.81 -13.97 -4.85
CA SER A 209 -0.95 -15.28 -5.51
C SER A 209 0.35 -16.07 -5.61
N ILE A 210 1.50 -15.37 -5.56
CA ILE A 210 2.84 -15.95 -5.62
C ILE A 210 3.63 -15.69 -4.33
N TYR A 211 2.93 -15.48 -3.20
CA TYR A 211 3.51 -15.10 -1.92
C TYR A 211 4.72 -15.96 -1.51
N ASP A 212 4.61 -17.29 -1.58
CA ASP A 212 5.68 -18.20 -1.13
C ASP A 212 6.95 -18.05 -1.99
N ARG A 213 6.79 -17.91 -3.32
CA ARG A 213 7.91 -17.67 -4.24
C ARG A 213 8.55 -16.31 -3.99
N LEU A 214 7.74 -15.28 -3.76
CA LEU A 214 8.21 -13.94 -3.45
C LEU A 214 8.96 -13.91 -2.11
N TYR A 215 8.40 -14.52 -1.08
CA TYR A 215 9.02 -14.65 0.24
C TYR A 215 10.39 -15.33 0.15
N ALA A 216 10.48 -16.47 -0.55
CA ALA A 216 11.74 -17.19 -0.74
C ALA A 216 12.78 -16.36 -1.48
N ALA A 217 12.39 -15.65 -2.55
CA ALA A 217 13.29 -14.79 -3.31
C ALA A 217 13.80 -13.60 -2.49
N VAL A 218 12.94 -12.99 -1.66
CA VAL A 218 13.39 -11.91 -0.77
C VAL A 218 14.35 -12.47 0.27
N LEU A 219 14.03 -13.61 0.88
CA LEU A 219 14.87 -14.25 1.89
C LEU A 219 16.26 -14.60 1.35
N SER A 220 16.38 -15.04 0.09
CA SER A 220 17.67 -15.39 -0.51
C SER A 220 18.58 -14.19 -0.78
N HIS A 221 18.05 -12.97 -0.83
CA HIS A 221 18.82 -11.75 -1.07
C HIS A 221 18.96 -10.85 0.16
N ALA A 222 18.00 -10.89 1.09
CA ALA A 222 17.88 -9.90 2.17
C ALA A 222 19.11 -9.81 3.09
N ALA A 223 19.89 -10.88 3.23
CA ALA A 223 21.11 -10.88 4.06
C ALA A 223 22.18 -9.88 3.57
N ASP A 224 22.17 -9.52 2.29
CA ASP A 224 23.10 -8.57 1.69
C ASP A 224 22.65 -7.11 1.84
N PHE A 225 21.50 -6.85 2.47
CA PHE A 225 20.91 -5.53 2.58
C PHE A 225 20.65 -5.14 4.03
N ASP A 226 20.73 -3.84 4.29
CA ASP A 226 20.57 -3.28 5.63
C ASP A 226 19.08 -2.93 5.91
N LEU A 227 18.27 -2.82 4.84
CA LEU A 227 16.85 -2.48 4.90
C LEU A 227 16.12 -3.00 3.66
N VAL A 228 14.94 -3.58 3.88
CA VAL A 228 14.01 -3.97 2.80
C VAL A 228 12.82 -3.00 2.77
N LEU A 229 12.54 -2.39 1.62
CA LEU A 229 11.34 -1.57 1.39
C LEU A 229 10.33 -2.37 0.57
N ILE A 230 9.06 -2.40 0.97
CA ILE A 230 8.04 -3.24 0.34
C ILE A 230 6.83 -2.41 -0.07
N SER A 231 6.54 -2.35 -1.37
CA SER A 231 5.41 -1.59 -1.94
C SER A 231 4.50 -2.50 -2.78
N LEU A 232 3.71 -3.33 -2.08
CA LEU A 232 2.87 -4.40 -2.66
C LEU A 232 1.48 -4.53 -2.02
N GLY A 233 0.94 -3.45 -1.45
CA GLY A 233 -0.39 -3.45 -0.83
C GLY A 233 -0.52 -4.48 0.30
N PRO A 234 -1.62 -5.24 0.41
CA PRO A 234 -1.82 -6.22 1.49
C PRO A 234 -0.72 -7.29 1.57
N THR A 235 -0.10 -7.62 0.43
CA THR A 235 1.04 -8.54 0.38
C THR A 235 2.21 -7.98 1.18
N ALA A 236 2.45 -6.66 1.12
CA ALA A 236 3.52 -6.01 1.87
C ALA A 236 3.30 -6.10 3.38
N THR A 237 2.07 -5.97 3.85
CA THR A 237 1.73 -6.10 5.28
C THR A 237 2.13 -7.46 5.83
N VAL A 238 1.80 -8.54 5.11
CA VAL A 238 2.13 -9.91 5.53
C VAL A 238 3.63 -10.19 5.34
N LEU A 239 4.20 -9.77 4.21
CA LEU A 239 5.61 -10.00 3.89
C LEU A 239 6.55 -9.28 4.86
N ALA A 240 6.28 -8.01 5.22
CA ALA A 240 7.07 -7.26 6.18
C ALA A 240 7.06 -7.90 7.57
N TYR A 241 5.89 -8.43 7.99
CA TYR A 241 5.79 -9.14 9.25
C TYR A 241 6.60 -10.44 9.24
N ASP A 242 6.42 -11.29 8.24
CA ASP A 242 7.06 -12.61 8.18
C ASP A 242 8.58 -12.50 8.07
N LEU A 243 9.08 -11.57 7.24
CA LEU A 243 10.53 -11.32 7.12
C LEU A 243 11.13 -10.79 8.43
N SER A 244 10.40 -9.94 9.16
CA SER A 244 10.90 -9.46 10.46
C SER A 244 11.00 -10.55 11.53
N GLN A 245 10.22 -11.65 11.41
CA GLN A 245 10.43 -12.84 12.25
C GLN A 245 11.74 -13.57 11.93
N GLN A 246 12.31 -13.36 10.74
CA GLN A 246 13.62 -13.85 10.35
C GLN A 246 14.75 -12.86 10.71
N GLY A 247 14.45 -11.81 11.47
CA GLY A 247 15.42 -10.76 11.81
C GLY A 247 15.74 -9.80 10.66
N ILE A 248 15.00 -9.84 9.56
CA ILE A 248 15.18 -8.94 8.43
C ILE A 248 14.40 -7.66 8.71
N ARG A 249 15.09 -6.52 8.66
CA ARG A 249 14.44 -5.22 8.82
C ARG A 249 13.65 -4.84 7.58
N CYS A 250 12.34 -4.67 7.71
CA CYS A 250 11.44 -4.34 6.62
C CYS A 250 10.59 -3.10 6.90
N ILE A 251 10.37 -2.26 5.89
CA ILE A 251 9.37 -1.20 5.94
C ILE A 251 8.39 -1.42 4.81
N ASP A 252 7.13 -1.70 5.16
CA ASP A 252 6.01 -1.57 4.24
C ASP A 252 5.90 -0.09 3.81
N SER A 253 6.49 0.23 2.67
CA SER A 253 6.66 1.59 2.14
C SER A 253 5.44 2.09 1.37
N GLY A 254 4.53 1.19 0.95
CA GLY A 254 3.28 1.57 0.30
C GLY A 254 3.45 2.60 -0.82
N HIS A 255 2.70 3.70 -0.72
CA HIS A 255 2.73 4.82 -1.68
C HIS A 255 3.65 5.97 -1.26
N VAL A 256 4.69 5.74 -0.45
CA VAL A 256 5.61 6.81 0.00
C VAL A 256 6.19 7.61 -1.17
N ASP A 257 6.53 6.94 -2.27
CA ASP A 257 7.07 7.57 -3.47
C ASP A 257 6.04 8.46 -4.19
N ILE A 258 4.81 7.99 -4.36
CA ILE A 258 3.76 8.78 -5.00
C ILE A 258 3.43 10.03 -4.18
N GLU A 259 3.40 9.90 -2.86
CA GLU A 259 3.19 11.04 -1.96
C GLU A 259 4.37 12.01 -2.00
N TYR A 260 5.59 11.51 -2.21
CA TYR A 260 6.78 12.34 -2.38
C TYR A 260 6.73 13.13 -3.69
N GLU A 261 6.38 12.47 -4.80
CA GLU A 261 6.19 13.07 -6.12
C GLU A 261 5.12 14.17 -6.08
N TRP A 262 3.97 13.89 -5.45
CA TRP A 262 2.93 14.89 -5.25
C TRP A 262 3.39 16.06 -4.40
N MET A 263 4.22 15.82 -3.38
CA MET A 263 4.81 16.92 -2.61
C MET A 263 5.75 17.77 -3.46
N LEU A 264 6.67 17.15 -4.22
CA LEU A 264 7.59 17.86 -5.11
C LEU A 264 6.84 18.72 -6.15
N ALA A 265 5.77 18.17 -6.72
CA ALA A 265 4.91 18.88 -7.67
C ALA A 265 3.95 19.89 -7.01
N SER A 266 3.95 20.03 -5.68
CA SER A 266 2.97 20.83 -4.94
C SER A 266 1.50 20.50 -5.31
N ALA A 267 1.22 19.23 -5.55
CA ALA A 267 -0.04 18.78 -6.14
C ALA A 267 -1.24 18.99 -5.20
N THR A 268 -2.25 19.70 -5.70
CA THR A 268 -3.55 19.87 -5.01
C THR A 268 -4.52 18.72 -5.29
N ASP A 269 -4.29 17.96 -6.35
CA ASP A 269 -5.11 16.81 -6.75
C ASP A 269 -4.25 15.55 -6.94
N LYS A 270 -4.90 14.38 -6.98
CA LYS A 270 -4.21 13.11 -7.20
C LYS A 270 -3.87 13.00 -8.68
N ILE A 271 -2.68 13.45 -9.05
CA ILE A 271 -2.20 13.50 -10.44
C ILE A 271 -1.47 12.21 -10.80
N LYS A 272 -1.43 11.91 -12.10
CA LYS A 272 -0.60 10.83 -12.65
C LYS A 272 0.88 11.19 -12.45
N VAL A 273 1.70 10.18 -12.19
CA VAL A 273 3.16 10.32 -12.14
C VAL A 273 3.74 9.58 -13.35
N ALA A 274 4.62 10.24 -14.08
CA ALA A 274 5.13 9.73 -15.34
C ALA A 274 5.83 8.37 -15.13
N GLY A 275 5.38 7.37 -15.89
CA GLY A 275 5.96 6.04 -15.85
C GLY A 275 5.73 5.27 -14.54
N LYS A 276 4.81 5.66 -13.65
CA LYS A 276 4.53 4.92 -12.40
C LYS A 276 3.06 4.56 -12.22
N ASN A 277 2.80 3.54 -11.42
CA ASN A 277 1.47 3.19 -10.93
C ASN A 277 0.97 4.24 -9.94
N VAL A 278 -0.22 4.76 -10.19
CA VAL A 278 -0.93 5.67 -9.29
C VAL A 278 -2.37 5.21 -9.21
N ASN A 279 -2.63 4.30 -8.27
CA ASN A 279 -3.93 3.65 -8.10
C ASN A 279 -5.06 4.67 -7.96
N GLU A 280 -4.83 5.73 -7.17
CA GLU A 280 -5.82 6.76 -6.90
C GLU A 280 -6.07 7.71 -8.08
N ALA A 281 -5.17 7.75 -9.07
CA ALA A 281 -5.36 8.45 -10.34
C ALA A 281 -5.82 7.50 -11.47
N GLY A 282 -6.15 6.24 -11.14
CA GLY A 282 -6.60 5.23 -12.09
C GLY A 282 -5.51 4.75 -13.04
N VAL A 283 -4.23 4.92 -12.68
CA VAL A 283 -3.09 4.47 -13.48
C VAL A 283 -2.58 3.16 -12.89
N LEU A 284 -2.73 2.09 -13.66
CA LEU A 284 -2.01 0.86 -13.41
C LEU A 284 -1.41 0.37 -14.73
N LEU A 285 -0.09 0.30 -14.75
CA LEU A 285 0.71 -0.14 -15.88
C LEU A 285 0.56 -1.65 -16.09
N SER A 286 0.81 -2.09 -17.33
CA SER A 286 0.91 -3.51 -17.64
C SER A 286 2.23 -4.08 -17.09
N GLU A 287 2.27 -5.38 -16.81
CA GLU A 287 3.51 -6.07 -16.41
C GLU A 287 4.63 -5.93 -17.47
N GLN A 288 4.24 -5.75 -18.73
CA GLN A 288 5.14 -5.63 -19.89
C GLN A 288 5.64 -4.20 -20.11
N SER A 289 5.20 -3.23 -19.30
CA SER A 289 5.62 -1.84 -19.45
C SER A 289 7.12 -1.73 -19.16
N ALA A 290 7.93 -1.62 -20.21
CA ALA A 290 9.38 -1.51 -20.09
C ALA A 290 9.79 -0.22 -19.35
N VAL A 291 10.91 -0.28 -18.63
CA VAL A 291 11.58 0.89 -18.06
C VAL A 291 12.82 1.16 -18.89
N ALA A 292 12.87 2.31 -19.57
CA ALA A 292 14.03 2.67 -20.41
C ALA A 292 15.25 3.11 -19.59
N ASP A 293 15.05 3.48 -18.32
CA ASP A 293 16.13 3.94 -17.43
C ASP A 293 17.11 2.81 -17.12
N ALA A 294 18.33 2.91 -17.65
CA ALA A 294 19.37 1.90 -17.48
C ALA A 294 19.80 1.76 -16.00
N GLY A 295 19.76 2.85 -15.23
CA GLY A 295 20.06 2.83 -13.80
C GLY A 295 19.07 1.95 -13.05
N TYR A 296 17.77 2.13 -13.30
CA TYR A 296 16.72 1.27 -12.75
C TYR A 296 16.92 -0.19 -13.14
N GLN A 297 17.19 -0.48 -14.42
CA GLN A 297 17.39 -1.84 -14.90
C GLN A 297 18.57 -2.54 -14.21
N LEU A 298 19.69 -1.84 -14.01
CA LEU A 298 20.86 -2.36 -13.28
C LEU A 298 20.60 -2.59 -11.78
N GLN A 299 19.52 -2.03 -11.23
CA GLN A 299 19.10 -2.28 -9.85
C GLN A 299 18.27 -3.56 -9.73
N VAL A 300 17.62 -4.04 -10.79
CA VAL A 300 16.77 -5.24 -10.74
C VAL A 300 17.62 -6.51 -10.65
N LEU A 301 17.53 -7.21 -9.53
CA LEU A 301 18.18 -8.51 -9.31
C LEU A 301 17.36 -9.65 -9.93
N GLN A 302 16.04 -9.58 -9.75
CA GLN A 302 15.12 -10.64 -10.15
C GLN A 302 13.71 -10.08 -10.39
N HIS A 303 12.99 -10.70 -11.33
CA HIS A 303 11.53 -10.61 -11.41
C HIS A 303 10.90 -11.90 -10.92
N VAL A 304 9.92 -11.81 -10.01
CA VAL A 304 9.20 -12.97 -9.46
C VAL A 304 7.76 -12.94 -9.95
N GLY A 305 7.39 -13.94 -10.73
CA GLY A 305 6.09 -14.03 -11.39
C GLY A 305 6.25 -14.25 -12.88
N GLU A 306 5.22 -14.76 -13.54
CA GLU A 306 5.20 -14.86 -14.99
C GLU A 306 4.78 -13.51 -15.57
N LEU A 307 5.59 -12.97 -16.47
CA LEU A 307 5.15 -11.89 -17.35
C LEU A 307 4.10 -12.54 -18.27
N ALA A 308 2.83 -12.16 -18.13
CA ALA A 308 1.78 -12.71 -19.00
C ALA A 308 2.23 -12.61 -20.47
N GLU A 309 2.16 -13.72 -21.23
CA GLU A 309 2.43 -13.68 -22.66
C GLU A 309 1.51 -12.64 -23.33
N PRO A 310 1.98 -11.92 -24.36
CA PRO A 310 1.09 -11.08 -25.15
C PRO A 310 -0.09 -11.93 -25.62
N PRO A 311 -1.33 -11.41 -25.61
CA PRO A 311 -2.46 -12.17 -26.12
C PRO A 311 -2.13 -12.57 -27.56
N GLN A 312 -1.99 -13.88 -27.81
CA GLN A 312 -1.90 -14.40 -29.16
C GLN A 312 -3.19 -13.97 -29.85
N MET A 313 -3.10 -12.97 -30.74
CA MET A 313 -4.21 -12.67 -31.63
C MET A 313 -4.47 -13.95 -32.43
N PRO A 314 -5.68 -14.52 -32.40
CA PRO A 314 -5.99 -15.61 -33.30
C PRO A 314 -5.78 -15.10 -34.72
N LEU A 315 -4.86 -15.73 -35.44
CA LEU A 315 -4.66 -15.51 -36.86
C LEU A 315 -6.03 -15.63 -37.53
N PRO A 316 -6.46 -14.66 -38.36
CA PRO A 316 -7.72 -14.78 -39.07
C PRO A 316 -7.69 -16.07 -39.88
N HIS A 317 -8.65 -16.94 -39.61
CA HIS A 317 -8.86 -18.16 -40.38
C HIS A 317 -8.90 -17.78 -41.87
N ALA A 318 -7.91 -18.27 -42.62
CA ALA A 318 -7.95 -18.23 -44.07
C ALA A 318 -9.19 -19.01 -44.50
N SER A 319 -10.21 -18.28 -44.96
CA SER A 319 -11.40 -18.85 -45.59
C SER A 319 -10.95 -19.74 -46.75
N ARG A 320 -11.17 -21.05 -46.63
CA ARG A 320 -11.08 -21.97 -47.76
C ARG A 320 -12.18 -21.57 -48.74
N ALA A 321 -11.76 -21.10 -49.92
CA ALA A 321 -12.61 -21.01 -51.09
C ALA A 321 -13.31 -22.36 -51.32
N GLN A 322 -14.63 -22.37 -51.22
CA GLN A 322 -15.46 -23.40 -51.84
C GLN A 322 -16.00 -22.81 -53.14
N HIS A 323 -15.35 -23.18 -54.22
CA HIS A 323 -16.01 -23.33 -55.51
C HIS A 323 -17.00 -24.50 -55.43
N ASN A 324 -18.21 -24.26 -55.92
CA ASN A 324 -19.10 -25.16 -56.68
C ASN A 324 -20.30 -24.27 -57.07
N ALA A 325 -20.51 -23.84 -58.31
CA ALA A 325 -20.81 -24.58 -59.54
C ALA A 325 -22.13 -25.36 -59.45
N ALA A 326 -23.06 -25.00 -60.36
CA ALA A 326 -24.46 -25.40 -60.55
C ALA A 326 -25.48 -24.70 -59.64
#